data_AF-A0A5D4MD00-F1
#
_entry.id   AF-A0A5D4MD00-F1
#
_cell.length_a   1.000
_cell.length_b   1.000
_cell.length_c   1.000
_cell.angle_alpha   90.00
_cell.angle_beta   90.00
_cell.angle_gamma   90.00
#
_symmetry.space_group_name_H-M   'P 1'
#
loop_
_entity.id
_entity.type
_entity.pdbx_description
1 polymer ?
#
loop_
_entity_poly.entity_id
_entity_poly.type
_entity_poly.pdbx_seq_one_letter_code
_entity_poly.pdbx_strand_id
1 'polypeptide(L)'
;MTNLKLFIIIGAGIFGGLAIMTFIQLKPDYRIEALVFIAITAAVYAALLWLFQKGLKKAFTTTVFVLALLAVTAVMFHHVLFPSPH
;
A
#
# COMPACT_ATOMS: atom_id res chain seq x y z
N MET A 1 23.49 3.18 7.74
CA MET A 1 22.45 3.64 6.79
C MET A 1 21.45 4.49 7.57
N THR A 2 21.02 5.65 7.07
CA THR A 2 19.93 6.41 7.71
C THR A 2 18.61 5.63 7.60
N ASN A 3 17.79 5.63 8.65
CA ASN A 3 16.51 4.89 8.71
C ASN A 3 15.62 5.14 7.48
N LEU A 4 15.67 6.36 6.94
CA LEU A 4 14.99 6.72 5.70
C LEU A 4 15.41 5.88 4.48
N LYS A 5 16.72 5.69 4.26
CA LYS A 5 17.23 4.93 3.11
C LYS A 5 16.77 3.48 3.18
N LEU A 6 16.71 2.92 4.38
CA LEU A 6 16.19 1.58 4.61
C LEU A 6 14.72 1.48 4.18
N PHE A 7 13.87 2.42 4.61
CA PHE A 7 12.46 2.42 4.23
C PHE A 7 12.25 2.55 2.71
N ILE A 8 13.01 3.42 2.04
CA ILE A 8 12.92 3.56 0.58
C ILE A 8 13.27 2.23 -0.13
N ILE A 9 14.32 1.54 0.32
CA ILE A 9 14.73 0.25 -0.25
C ILE A 9 13.64 -0.81 -0.02
N ILE A 10 13.08 -0.87 1.18
CA ILE A 10 11.99 -1.81 1.51
C ILE A 10 10.76 -1.52 0.64
N GLY A 11 10.34 -0.25 0.53
CA GLY A 11 9.23 0.14 -0.32
C GLY A 11 9.45 -0.22 -1.78
N ALA A 12 10.63 0.08 -2.33
CA ALA A 12 10.98 -0.28 -3.70
C ALA A 12 10.95 -1.80 -3.93
N GLY A 13 11.44 -2.60 -2.98
CA GLY A 13 11.35 -4.06 -3.03
C GLY A 13 9.92 -4.58 -3.02
N ILE A 14 9.08 -4.06 -2.11
CA ILE A 14 7.67 -4.47 -1.98
C ILE A 14 6.88 -4.09 -3.24
N PHE A 15 6.87 -2.81 -3.63
CA PHE A 15 6.06 -2.36 -4.77
C PHE A 15 6.60 -2.86 -6.11
N GLY A 16 7.92 -2.94 -6.26
CA GLY A 16 8.54 -3.55 -7.44
C GLY A 16 8.21 -5.04 -7.55
N GLY A 17 8.29 -5.78 -6.45
CA GLY A 17 7.89 -7.19 -6.39
C GLY A 17 6.41 -7.40 -6.73
N LEU A 18 5.52 -6.58 -6.18
CA LEU A 18 4.10 -6.61 -6.48
C LEU A 18 3.82 -6.34 -7.97
N ALA A 19 4.46 -5.32 -8.55
CA ALA A 19 4.31 -5.01 -9.95
C ALA A 19 4.73 -6.18 -10.85
N ILE A 20 5.88 -6.82 -10.56
CA ILE A 20 6.35 -8.01 -11.29
C ILE A 20 5.33 -9.16 -11.15
N MET A 21 4.83 -9.43 -9.94
CA MET A 21 3.83 -10.47 -9.72
C MET A 21 2.53 -10.21 -10.49
N THR A 22 2.09 -8.95 -10.61
CA THR A 22 0.93 -8.57 -11.43
C THR A 22 1.07 -9.00 -12.88
N PHE A 23 2.27 -8.90 -13.47
CA PHE A 23 2.49 -9.33 -14.86
C PHE A 23 2.59 -10.85 -15.01
N ILE A 24 3.14 -11.55 -14.02
CA ILE A 24 3.36 -13.00 -14.08
C ILE A 24 2.08 -13.77 -13.77
N GLN A 25 1.32 -13.35 -12.75
CA GLN A 25 0.25 -14.16 -12.14
C GLN A 25 -1.17 -13.67 -12.50
N LEU A 26 -1.34 -12.39 -12.83
CA LEU A 26 -2.67 -11.81 -13.01
C LEU A 26 -3.14 -11.88 -14.47
N LYS A 27 -4.42 -12.19 -14.66
CA LYS A 27 -5.07 -12.16 -15.98
C LYS A 27 -4.96 -10.76 -16.61
N PRO A 28 -4.77 -10.65 -17.93
CA PRO A 28 -4.53 -9.38 -18.62
C PRO A 28 -5.53 -8.27 -18.28
N ASP A 29 -6.82 -8.63 -18.19
CA ASP A 29 -7.92 -7.67 -17.98
C ASP A 29 -7.83 -6.93 -16.63
N TYR A 30 -7.27 -7.58 -15.61
CA TYR A 30 -7.14 -7.00 -14.27
C TYR A 30 -5.76 -6.35 -14.02
N ARG A 31 -4.82 -6.45 -14.98
CA ARG A 31 -3.45 -5.92 -14.79
C ARG A 31 -3.44 -4.42 -14.63
N ILE A 32 -4.26 -3.70 -15.40
CA ILE A 32 -4.31 -2.23 -15.36
C ILE A 32 -4.84 -1.76 -14.00
N GLU A 33 -5.93 -2.36 -13.52
CA GLU A 33 -6.53 -2.03 -12.22
C GLU A 33 -5.55 -2.31 -11.07
N ALA A 34 -4.88 -3.47 -11.10
CA ALA A 34 -3.88 -3.83 -10.10
C ALA A 34 -2.66 -2.89 -10.13
N LEU A 35 -2.16 -2.52 -11.31
CA LEU A 35 -1.05 -1.57 -11.44
C LEU A 35 -1.42 -0.18 -10.94
N VAL A 36 -2.64 0.29 -11.24
CA VAL A 36 -3.16 1.55 -10.72
C VAL A 36 -3.24 1.50 -9.19
N PHE A 37 -3.76 0.40 -8.62
CA PHE A 37 -3.81 0.21 -7.17
C PHE A 37 -2.40 0.22 -6.54
N ILE A 38 -1.43 -0.48 -7.14
CA ILE A 38 -0.03 -0.49 -6.68
C ILE A 38 0.56 0.92 -6.73
N ALA A 39 0.32 1.67 -7.81
CA ALA A 39 0.82 3.03 -7.97
C ALA A 39 0.23 3.99 -6.92
N ILE A 40 -1.08 3.93 -6.67
CA ILE A 40 -1.75 4.72 -5.62
C ILE A 40 -1.18 4.38 -4.24
N THR A 41 -1.02 3.09 -3.94
CA THR A 41 -0.49 2.62 -2.65
C THR A 41 0.96 3.07 -2.45
N ALA A 42 1.78 3.03 -3.51
CA ALA A 42 3.14 3.55 -3.49
C ALA A 42 3.19 5.06 -3.24
N ALA A 43 2.26 5.84 -3.81
CA ALA A 43 2.15 7.27 -3.56
C ALA A 43 1.78 7.57 -2.09
N VAL A 44 0.84 6.82 -1.51
CA VAL A 44 0.50 6.92 -0.07
C VAL A 44 1.71 6.59 0.81
N TYR A 45 2.46 5.54 0.46
CA TYR A 45 3.70 5.19 1.17
C TYR A 45 4.75 6.32 1.10
N ALA A 46 4.93 6.92 -0.08
CA ALA A 46 5.84 8.07 -0.24
C ALA A 46 5.40 9.27 0.62
N ALA A 47 4.10 9.55 0.69
CA ALA A 47 3.55 10.61 1.56
C ALA A 47 3.81 10.33 3.04
N LEU A 48 3.67 9.07 3.48
CA LEU A 48 4.01 8.66 4.86
C LEU A 48 5.51 8.84 5.15
N LEU A 49 6.38 8.48 4.22
CA LEU A 49 7.82 8.71 4.36
C LEU A 49 8.16 10.20 4.44
N TRP A 50 7.48 11.04 3.66
CA TRP A 50 7.66 12.49 3.72
C TRP A 50 7.24 13.06 5.09
N LEU A 51 6.10 12.61 5.64
CA LEU A 51 5.67 12.99 7.00
C LEU A 51 6.69 12.54 8.06
N PHE A 52 7.23 11.33 7.91
CA PHE A 52 8.27 10.80 8.79
C PHE A 52 9.55 11.63 8.73
N GLN A 53 10.01 12.02 7.53
CA GLN A 53 11.17 12.87 7.34
C GLN A 53 11.00 14.25 7.99
N LYS A 54 9.80 14.83 7.90
CA LYS A 54 9.50 16.13 8.53
C LYS A 54 9.38 16.05 10.05
N GLY A 55 9.54 14.88 10.66
CA GLY A 55 9.45 14.71 12.11
C GLY A 55 8.02 14.87 12.65
N LEU A 56 7.00 14.83 11.78
CA LEU A 56 5.59 14.98 12.15
C LEU A 56 5.04 13.66 12.72
N LYS A 57 5.60 13.22 13.85
CA LYS A 57 5.33 11.92 14.46
C LYS A 57 3.85 11.69 14.76
N LYS A 58 3.13 12.71 15.26
CA LYS A 58 1.71 12.61 15.57
C LYS A 58 0.87 12.35 14.31
N ALA A 59 1.09 13.13 13.24
CA ALA A 59 0.40 12.94 11.98
C ALA A 59 0.71 11.56 11.37
N PHE A 60 1.99 11.16 11.35
CA PHE A 60 2.40 9.85 10.87
C PHE A 60 1.69 8.71 11.62
N THR A 61 1.75 8.70 12.96
CA THR A 61 1.15 7.63 13.76
C THR A 61 -0.37 7.60 13.61
N THR A 62 -1.04 8.75 13.58
CA THR A 62 -2.49 8.82 13.36
C THR A 62 -2.86 8.27 11.98
N THR A 63 -2.16 8.67 10.91
CA THR A 63 -2.44 8.17 9.56
C THR A 63 -2.21 6.66 9.46
N VAL A 64 -1.10 6.15 10.02
CA VAL A 64 -0.82 4.70 10.03
C VAL A 64 -1.89 3.94 10.82
N PHE A 65 -2.33 4.47 11.96
CA PHE A 65 -3.37 3.85 12.77
C PHE A 65 -4.71 3.79 12.03
N VAL A 66 -5.12 4.88 11.35
CA VAL A 66 -6.33 4.90 10.53
C VAL A 66 -6.22 3.90 9.37
N LEU A 67 -5.08 3.86 8.67
CA LEU A 67 -4.85 2.89 7.59
C LEU A 67 -4.90 1.44 8.09
N ALA A 68 -4.35 1.17 9.28
CA ALA A 68 -4.40 -0.15 9.90
C ALA A 68 -5.83 -0.55 10.23
N LEU A 69 -6.63 0.36 10.82
CA LEU A 69 -8.04 0.11 11.09
C LEU A 69 -8.82 -0.16 9.80
N LEU A 70 -8.62 0.66 8.76
CA LEU A 70 -9.26 0.46 7.47
C LEU A 70 -8.87 -0.89 6.86
N ALA A 71 -7.59 -1.26 6.90
CA ALA A 71 -7.12 -2.54 6.39
C ALA A 71 -7.73 -3.73 7.15
N VAL A 72 -7.71 -3.71 8.49
CA VAL A 72 -8.31 -4.76 9.32
C VAL A 72 -9.81 -4.86 9.04
N THR A 73 -10.51 -3.73 8.95
CA THR A 73 -11.95 -3.70 8.68
C THR A 73 -12.25 -4.26 7.29
N ALA A 74 -11.52 -3.80 6.26
CA ALA A 74 -11.70 -4.27 4.89
C ALA A 74 -11.45 -5.78 4.75
N VAL A 75 -10.44 -6.32 5.44
CA VAL A 75 -10.12 -7.75 5.43
C VAL A 75 -11.19 -8.56 6.16
N MET A 76 -11.58 -8.15 7.37
CA MET A 76 -12.56 -8.87 8.20
C MET A 76 -13.97 -8.85 7.60
N PHE A 77 -14.37 -7.73 7.02
CA PHE A 77 -15.69 -7.52 6.46
C PHE A 77 -15.72 -7.60 4.93
N HIS A 78 -14.70 -8.18 4.28
CA HIS A 78 -14.63 -8.23 2.82
C HIS A 78 -15.90 -8.85 2.21
N HIS A 79 -16.45 -9.88 2.87
CA HIS A 79 -17.66 -10.59 2.44
C HIS A 79 -18.94 -9.74 2.48
N VAL A 80 -18.97 -8.69 3.31
CA VAL A 80 -20.09 -7.74 3.42
C VAL A 80 -19.86 -6.53 2.51
N LEU A 81 -18.63 -6.05 2.44
CA LEU A 81 -18.25 -4.83 1.71
C LEU A 81 -18.09 -5.06 0.20
N PHE A 82 -17.66 -6.26 -0.18
CA PHE A 82 -17.47 -6.69 -1.57
C PHE A 82 -18.18 -8.02 -1.78
N PRO A 83 -19.53 -8.06 -1.73
CA PRO A 83 -20.27 -9.28 -1.96
C PRO A 83 -20.03 -9.73 -3.40
N SER A 84 -19.33 -10.85 -3.58
CA SER A 84 -19.19 -11.48 -4.89
C SER A 84 -20.57 -11.94 -5.36
N PRO A 85 -21.08 -11.48 -6.50
CA PRO A 85 -22.14 -12.20 -7.18
C PRO A 85 -21.48 -13.47 -7.74
N HIS A 86 -21.89 -14.62 -7.22
CA HIS A 86 -21.59 -15.90 -7.85
C HIS A 86 -22.11 -15.93 -9.29
#